data_AF-A0A9W9DLW4-F1
#
_entry.id   AF-A0A9W9DLW4-F1
#
_cell.length_a   1.000
_cell.length_b   1.000
_cell.length_c   1.000
_cell.angle_alpha   90.00
_cell.angle_beta   90.00
_cell.angle_gamma   90.00
#
_symmetry.space_group_name_H-M   'P 1'
#
loop_
_entity.id
_entity.type
_entity.pdbx_description
1 polymer ?
#
loop_
_entity_poly.entity_id
_entity_poly.type
_entity_poly.pdbx_seq_one_letter_code
_entity_poly.pdbx_strand_id
1 'polypeptide(L)'
;MPEQREPETIKRQIQHAVAEAQESGASFSTLKAIWGDATDAEAKKAPPNSRFRQRLVAEMDAPCKYRRGHKDGQTPLFPPQLCSTEATSAPLSVTSLGIQGPQSFSATARGLIINFGPLKFLLSFLTHCNGNLYSRAQWKDSISVLTNKQWGWSVAIAFEFEDHFLAFPSHDLLVQPVWYLSSDSPPPDAVIPDPVFQHASFLSMVASEVGRLLDSRSNLDDRLAIKVIWDMKSLHGAGVYTSLEIFGMAGALT
;
A
#
# COMPACT_ATOMS: atom_id res chain seq x y z
N MET A 1 9.69 -7.90 6.37
CA MET A 1 9.23 -7.58 5.00
C MET A 1 8.34 -8.74 4.61
N PRO A 2 7.11 -8.50 4.15
CA PRO A 2 6.24 -9.58 3.70
C PRO A 2 6.97 -10.46 2.70
N GLU A 3 6.81 -11.77 2.81
CA GLU A 3 7.26 -12.66 1.76
C GLU A 3 6.51 -12.30 0.47
N GLN A 4 7.15 -12.43 -0.69
CA GLN A 4 6.60 -12.01 -1.99
C GLN A 4 5.22 -12.61 -2.32
N ARG A 5 4.83 -13.69 -1.63
CA ARG A 5 3.51 -14.34 -1.75
C ARG A 5 2.40 -13.66 -0.95
N GLU A 6 2.73 -12.85 0.05
CA GLU A 6 1.72 -12.19 0.90
C GLU A 6 0.86 -11.19 0.11
N PRO A 7 1.42 -10.27 -0.71
CA PRO A 7 0.59 -9.36 -1.50
C PRO A 7 -0.37 -10.11 -2.44
N GLU A 8 0.10 -11.17 -3.09
CA GLU A 8 -0.73 -12.01 -3.96
C GLU A 8 -1.82 -12.75 -3.18
N THR A 9 -1.50 -13.28 -2.00
CA THR A 9 -2.46 -13.98 -1.13
C THR A 9 -3.54 -13.01 -0.65
N ILE A 10 -3.13 -11.83 -0.17
CA ILE A 10 -4.05 -10.76 0.27
C ILE A 10 -4.92 -10.32 -0.91
N LYS A 11 -4.34 -10.15 -2.11
CA LYS A 11 -5.11 -9.83 -3.33
C LYS A 11 -6.20 -10.87 -3.57
N ARG A 12 -5.86 -12.16 -3.58
CA ARG A 12 -6.83 -13.25 -3.82
C ARG A 12 -7.90 -13.30 -2.74
N GLN A 13 -7.53 -13.12 -1.47
CA GLN A 13 -8.47 -13.06 -0.36
C GLN A 13 -9.48 -11.92 -0.53
N ILE A 14 -9.00 -10.71 -0.85
CA ILE A 14 -9.86 -9.55 -1.07
C ILE A 14 -10.74 -9.75 -2.30
N GLN A 15 -10.17 -10.29 -3.40
CA GLN A 15 -10.92 -10.59 -4.62
C GLN A 15 -12.09 -11.54 -4.34
N HIS A 16 -11.85 -12.59 -3.58
CA HIS A 16 -12.89 -13.54 -3.17
C HIS A 16 -13.96 -12.87 -2.31
N ALA A 17 -13.54 -12.16 -1.25
CA ALA A 17 -14.48 -11.50 -0.34
C ALA A 17 -15.34 -10.44 -1.05
N VAL A 18 -14.77 -9.68 -1.98
CA VAL A 18 -15.52 -8.71 -2.80
C VAL A 18 -16.50 -9.43 -3.73
N ALA A 19 -16.10 -10.54 -4.36
CA ALA A 19 -17.00 -11.33 -5.21
C ALA A 19 -18.20 -11.85 -4.41
N GLU A 20 -17.98 -12.50 -3.26
CA GLU A 20 -19.04 -13.02 -2.39
C GLU A 20 -19.99 -11.91 -1.90
N ALA A 21 -19.44 -10.75 -1.53
CA ALA A 21 -20.24 -9.60 -1.11
C ALA A 21 -21.10 -9.06 -2.27
N GLN A 22 -20.56 -8.99 -3.49
CA GLN A 22 -21.31 -8.56 -4.68
C GLN A 22 -22.41 -9.54 -5.06
N GLU A 23 -22.15 -10.86 -4.97
CA GLU A 23 -23.17 -11.89 -5.17
C GLU A 23 -24.31 -11.77 -4.15
N SER A 24 -24.01 -11.27 -2.95
CA SER A 24 -24.99 -10.96 -1.90
C SER A 24 -25.67 -9.58 -2.06
N GLY A 25 -25.36 -8.83 -3.13
CA GLY A 25 -25.99 -7.55 -3.46
C GLY A 25 -25.26 -6.30 -2.94
N ALA A 26 -24.07 -6.43 -2.36
CA ALA A 26 -23.31 -5.27 -1.87
C ALA A 26 -22.80 -4.38 -3.02
N SER A 27 -22.88 -3.05 -2.82
CA SER A 27 -22.35 -2.09 -3.78
C SER A 27 -20.98 -1.53 -3.38
N PHE A 28 -20.06 -1.52 -4.35
CA PHE A 28 -18.73 -0.93 -4.23
C PHE A 28 -18.45 0.15 -5.29
N SER A 29 -19.48 0.60 -6.00
CA SER A 29 -19.36 1.55 -7.12
C SER A 29 -18.95 2.96 -6.69
N THR A 30 -19.14 3.28 -5.40
CA THR A 30 -18.92 4.61 -4.85
C THR A 30 -18.20 4.52 -3.53
N LEU A 31 -16.98 5.06 -3.48
CA LEU A 31 -16.24 5.31 -2.26
C LEU A 31 -16.87 6.51 -1.55
N LYS A 32 -17.26 6.32 -0.30
CA LYS A 32 -17.88 7.37 0.53
C LYS A 32 -16.84 8.14 1.32
N ALA A 33 -15.88 7.43 1.90
CA ALA A 33 -14.89 8.02 2.81
C ALA A 33 -13.62 7.17 2.89
N ILE A 34 -12.53 7.81 3.32
CA ILE A 34 -11.26 7.15 3.62
C ILE A 34 -11.01 7.31 5.12
N TRP A 35 -10.65 6.23 5.79
CA TRP A 35 -10.46 6.17 7.23
C TRP A 35 -9.04 5.74 7.57
N GLY A 36 -8.57 6.09 8.78
CA GLY A 36 -7.29 5.62 9.30
C GLY A 36 -7.17 5.89 10.79
N ASP A 37 -6.16 5.29 11.42
CA ASP A 37 -5.74 5.61 12.77
C ASP A 37 -4.59 6.61 12.78
N ALA A 38 -4.54 7.45 13.81
CA ALA A 38 -3.41 8.31 14.10
C ALA A 38 -2.31 7.54 14.86
N THR A 39 -1.05 7.82 14.56
CA THR A 39 0.09 7.42 15.41
C THR A 39 0.01 8.13 16.77
N ASP A 40 0.76 7.64 17.75
CA ASP A 40 0.84 8.28 19.08
C ASP A 40 1.27 9.75 19.03
N ALA A 41 2.17 10.12 18.10
CA ALA A 41 2.59 11.49 17.91
C ALA A 41 1.52 12.35 17.22
N GLU A 42 0.80 11.78 16.25
CA GLU A 42 -0.31 12.43 15.57
C GLU A 42 -1.50 12.66 16.52
N ALA A 43 -1.88 11.66 17.31
CA ALA A 43 -2.94 11.76 18.32
C ALA A 43 -2.64 12.85 19.37
N LYS A 44 -1.37 12.99 19.77
CA LYS A 44 -0.92 14.07 20.68
C LYS A 44 -1.00 15.47 20.06
N LYS A 45 -1.06 15.58 18.73
CA LYS A 45 -1.19 16.86 18.01
C LYS A 45 -2.61 17.10 17.50
N ALA A 46 -3.45 16.07 17.47
CA ALA A 46 -4.83 16.17 17.01
C ALA A 46 -5.66 17.12 17.90
N PRO A 47 -6.69 17.78 17.32
CA PRO A 47 -7.54 18.70 18.06
C PRO A 47 -8.12 18.07 19.33
N PRO A 48 -8.28 18.84 20.43
CA PRO A 48 -8.98 18.37 21.61
C PRO A 48 -10.35 17.81 21.24
N ASN A 49 -10.76 16.71 21.88
CA ASN A 49 -12.02 16.00 21.64
C ASN A 49 -12.18 15.35 20.25
N SER A 50 -11.21 15.43 19.35
CA SER A 50 -11.25 14.67 18.09
C SER A 50 -11.11 13.18 18.33
N ARG A 51 -11.65 12.36 17.41
CA ARG A 51 -11.51 10.90 17.44
C ARG A 51 -10.03 10.46 17.41
N PHE A 52 -9.21 11.12 16.59
CA PHE A 52 -7.76 10.89 16.58
C PHE A 52 -7.10 11.15 17.94
N ARG A 53 -7.50 12.21 18.64
CA ARG A 53 -7.02 12.49 20.01
C ARG A 53 -7.38 11.38 20.99
N GLN A 54 -8.55 10.79 20.81
CA GLN A 54 -9.06 9.66 21.59
C GLN A 54 -8.49 8.30 21.13
N ARG A 55 -7.60 8.27 20.12
CA ARG A 55 -7.02 7.05 19.54
C ARG A 55 -8.08 6.12 18.95
N LEU A 56 -9.13 6.70 18.40
CA LEU A 56 -10.16 6.01 17.63
C LEU A 56 -9.89 6.23 16.14
N VAL A 57 -10.18 5.20 15.34
CA VAL A 57 -10.19 5.31 13.88
C VAL A 57 -11.17 6.41 13.47
N ALA A 58 -10.76 7.24 12.53
CA ALA A 58 -11.56 8.36 12.08
C ALA A 58 -11.48 8.53 10.57
N GLU A 59 -12.54 9.12 10.03
CA GLU A 59 -12.58 9.59 8.66
C GLU A 59 -11.52 10.68 8.46
N MET A 60 -10.82 10.59 7.34
CA MET A 60 -9.83 11.56 6.90
C MET A 60 -10.45 12.45 5.83
N ASP A 61 -10.16 13.75 5.94
CA ASP A 61 -10.59 14.77 5.02
C ASP A 61 -9.39 15.38 4.27
N ALA A 62 -9.66 16.26 3.31
CA ALA A 62 -8.61 16.93 2.52
C ALA A 62 -7.55 17.68 3.36
N PRO A 63 -7.87 18.26 4.54
CA PRO A 63 -6.89 18.79 5.49
C PRO A 63 -5.95 17.76 6.14
N CYS A 64 -6.19 16.45 6.01
CA CYS A 64 -5.39 15.43 6.67
C CYS A 64 -3.92 15.45 6.18
N LYS A 65 -3.00 15.73 7.10
CA LYS A 65 -1.55 15.81 6.83
C LYS A 65 -0.80 14.54 7.24
N TYR A 66 -1.51 13.47 7.57
CA TYR A 66 -0.88 12.23 8.05
C TYR A 66 -0.13 11.55 6.90
N ARG A 67 1.04 11.01 7.23
CA ARG A 67 1.93 10.34 6.27
C ARG A 67 2.35 8.99 6.83
N ARG A 68 2.59 8.02 5.97
CA ARG A 68 3.05 6.68 6.36
C ARG A 68 4.25 6.27 5.51
N GLY A 69 5.03 5.31 6.01
CA GLY A 69 6.25 4.82 5.38
C GLY A 69 7.47 5.01 6.27
N HIS A 70 8.63 4.62 5.75
CA HIS A 70 9.91 4.82 6.43
C HIS A 70 10.26 6.31 6.55
N LYS A 71 11.16 6.64 7.49
CA LYS A 71 11.55 8.02 7.85
C LYS A 71 11.82 8.91 6.64
N ASP A 72 12.53 8.40 5.63
CA ASP A 72 12.96 9.16 4.46
C ASP A 72 12.05 8.96 3.23
N GLY A 73 11.02 8.10 3.34
CA GLY A 73 10.12 7.72 2.25
C GLY A 73 8.64 7.92 2.58
N GLN A 74 8.32 8.78 3.54
CA GLN A 74 6.93 8.97 3.94
C GLN A 74 6.08 9.56 2.81
N THR A 75 4.90 8.99 2.62
CA THR A 75 3.93 9.40 1.61
C THR A 75 2.59 9.78 2.25
N PRO A 76 1.82 10.69 1.64
CA PRO A 76 0.51 11.10 2.16
C PRO A 76 -0.45 9.91 2.30
N LEU A 77 -1.10 9.81 3.47
CA LEU A 77 -2.11 8.78 3.70
C LEU A 77 -3.41 9.11 2.94
N PHE A 78 -3.82 10.38 2.96
CA PHE A 78 -4.92 10.89 2.16
C PHE A 78 -4.44 11.27 0.74
N PRO A 79 -5.21 10.96 -0.31
CA PRO A 79 -4.83 11.24 -1.71
C PRO A 79 -4.69 12.74 -1.99
N PRO A 80 -3.49 13.22 -2.38
CA PRO A 80 -3.28 14.62 -2.73
C PRO A 80 -4.15 15.11 -3.89
N GLN A 81 -4.57 14.20 -4.77
CA GLN A 81 -5.41 14.50 -5.95
C GLN A 81 -6.86 14.88 -5.58
N LEU A 82 -7.28 14.59 -4.34
CA LEU A 82 -8.60 15.01 -3.83
C LEU A 82 -8.53 16.33 -3.07
N CYS A 83 -7.33 16.87 -2.84
CA CYS A 83 -7.15 18.15 -2.17
C CYS A 83 -7.21 19.29 -3.20
N SER A 84 -8.04 20.30 -2.95
CA SER A 84 -7.99 21.54 -3.71
C SER A 84 -6.63 22.20 -3.55
N THR A 85 -5.89 22.38 -4.65
CA THR A 85 -4.68 23.22 -4.67
C THR A 85 -4.92 24.39 -5.60
N GLU A 86 -4.18 25.49 -5.43
CA GLU A 86 -4.27 26.66 -6.34
C GLU A 86 -4.03 26.30 -7.81
N ALA A 87 -3.33 25.18 -8.07
CA ALA A 87 -3.04 24.67 -9.40
C ALA A 87 -4.13 23.74 -9.98
N THR A 88 -5.13 23.32 -9.19
CA THR A 88 -6.16 22.35 -9.63
C THR A 88 -7.54 22.99 -9.58
N SER A 89 -8.07 23.41 -10.73
CA SER A 89 -9.37 24.10 -10.84
C SER A 89 -10.59 23.20 -10.55
N ALA A 90 -10.42 21.87 -10.55
CA ALA A 90 -11.46 20.91 -10.20
C ALA A 90 -10.82 19.65 -9.56
N PRO A 91 -10.72 19.59 -8.22
CA PRO A 91 -10.23 18.38 -7.55
C PRO A 91 -11.16 17.20 -7.83
N LEU A 92 -10.59 16.00 -7.86
CA LEU A 92 -11.39 14.77 -7.90
C LEU A 92 -12.23 14.67 -6.62
N SER A 93 -13.47 14.20 -6.74
CA SER A 93 -14.32 13.92 -5.59
C SER A 93 -14.07 12.49 -5.09
N VAL A 94 -14.08 12.28 -3.77
CA VAL A 94 -14.05 10.92 -3.17
C VAL A 94 -15.17 10.05 -3.78
N THR A 95 -16.35 10.62 -4.00
CA THR A 95 -17.52 9.91 -4.56
C THR A 95 -17.41 9.57 -6.04
N SER A 96 -16.39 10.09 -6.75
CA SER A 96 -16.10 9.68 -8.14
C SER A 96 -15.24 8.41 -8.22
N LEU A 97 -14.78 7.92 -7.06
CA LEU A 97 -13.96 6.73 -6.92
C LEU A 97 -14.83 5.51 -6.61
N GLY A 98 -14.41 4.32 -7.03
CA GLY A 98 -15.10 3.07 -6.74
C GLY A 98 -14.40 1.86 -7.34
N ILE A 99 -14.70 0.65 -6.86
CA ILE A 99 -14.14 -0.59 -7.43
C ILE A 99 -15.19 -1.27 -8.30
N GLN A 100 -14.76 -1.84 -9.43
CA GLN A 100 -15.65 -2.45 -10.42
C GLN A 100 -15.81 -3.97 -10.21
N GLY A 101 -15.26 -4.51 -9.13
CA GLY A 101 -15.27 -5.94 -8.82
C GLY A 101 -13.86 -6.49 -8.54
N PRO A 102 -13.68 -7.82 -8.52
CA PRO A 102 -12.41 -8.46 -8.19
C PRO A 102 -11.23 -8.02 -9.08
N GLN A 103 -11.49 -7.67 -10.34
CA GLN A 103 -10.48 -7.19 -11.28
C GLN A 103 -9.90 -5.82 -10.94
N SER A 104 -10.50 -5.07 -10.01
CA SER A 104 -9.92 -3.82 -9.49
C SER A 104 -8.66 -4.03 -8.66
N PHE A 105 -8.33 -5.28 -8.31
CA PHE A 105 -7.18 -5.60 -7.47
C PHE A 105 -6.07 -6.27 -8.29
N SER A 106 -4.86 -5.73 -8.20
CA SER A 106 -3.64 -6.38 -8.67
C SER A 106 -2.57 -6.36 -7.57
N ALA A 107 -1.54 -7.18 -7.72
CA ALA A 107 -0.43 -7.23 -6.77
C ALA A 107 0.88 -6.96 -7.51
N THR A 108 1.84 -6.43 -6.77
CA THR A 108 3.25 -6.37 -7.14
C THR A 108 4.03 -7.24 -6.17
N ALA A 109 5.35 -7.36 -6.38
CA ALA A 109 6.22 -8.07 -5.45
C ALA A 109 6.17 -7.55 -4.00
N ARG A 110 5.64 -6.33 -3.75
CA ARG A 110 5.68 -5.66 -2.43
C ARG A 110 4.34 -5.15 -1.92
N GLY A 111 3.30 -5.14 -2.74
CA GLY A 111 2.10 -4.41 -2.40
C GLY A 111 0.88 -4.80 -3.20
N LEU A 112 -0.25 -4.29 -2.74
CA LEU A 112 -1.54 -4.40 -3.40
C LEU A 112 -1.84 -3.09 -4.13
N ILE A 113 -2.26 -3.19 -5.38
CA ILE A 113 -2.81 -2.08 -6.15
C ILE A 113 -4.34 -2.22 -6.18
N ILE A 114 -5.03 -1.13 -5.86
CA ILE A 114 -6.48 -0.99 -5.97
C ILE A 114 -6.77 0.06 -7.02
N ASN A 115 -7.53 -0.31 -8.04
CA ASN A 115 -8.01 0.57 -9.09
C ASN A 115 -9.41 1.11 -8.74
N PHE A 116 -9.45 2.40 -8.39
CA PHE A 116 -10.69 3.10 -8.06
C PHE A 116 -11.31 3.85 -9.26
N GLY A 117 -10.87 3.58 -10.49
CA GLY A 117 -11.29 4.31 -11.68
C GLY A 117 -10.27 5.40 -12.05
N PRO A 118 -10.54 6.69 -11.82
CA PRO A 118 -9.60 7.76 -12.18
C PRO A 118 -8.36 7.80 -11.28
N LEU A 119 -8.40 7.15 -10.12
CA LEU A 119 -7.30 7.12 -9.15
C LEU A 119 -6.92 5.67 -8.81
N LYS A 120 -5.62 5.41 -8.67
CA LYS A 120 -5.07 4.13 -8.20
C LYS A 120 -4.38 4.32 -6.87
N PHE A 121 -4.46 3.27 -6.05
CA PHE A 121 -3.85 3.19 -4.75
C PHE A 121 -2.92 1.99 -4.70
N LEU A 122 -1.63 2.21 -4.47
CA LEU A 122 -0.67 1.17 -4.16
C LEU A 122 -0.41 1.19 -2.65
N LEU A 123 -0.59 0.05 -1.99
CA LEU A 123 -0.20 -0.15 -0.60
C LEU A 123 0.96 -1.13 -0.52
N SER A 124 2.15 -0.62 -0.24
CA SER A 124 3.27 -1.49 0.11
C SER A 124 3.12 -1.96 1.55
N PHE A 125 2.98 -3.26 1.72
CA PHE A 125 2.98 -3.90 3.04
C PHE A 125 4.43 -3.94 3.52
N LEU A 126 4.82 -3.18 4.55
CA LEU A 126 6.21 -3.25 5.05
C LEU A 126 6.32 -4.36 6.11
N THR A 127 5.45 -4.30 7.13
CA THR A 127 5.31 -5.30 8.19
C THR A 127 3.87 -5.39 8.71
N HIS A 128 3.49 -6.59 9.17
CA HIS A 128 2.30 -6.85 10.00
C HIS A 128 1.00 -6.17 9.54
N CYS A 129 0.71 -6.20 8.24
CA CYS A 129 -0.48 -5.60 7.66
C CYS A 129 -1.23 -6.62 6.82
N ASN A 130 -2.55 -6.68 6.98
CA ASN A 130 -3.42 -7.57 6.21
C ASN A 130 -4.62 -6.79 5.66
N GLY A 131 -5.20 -7.21 4.55
CA GLY A 131 -6.43 -6.63 4.01
C GLY A 131 -7.65 -7.48 4.38
N ASN A 132 -8.69 -6.84 4.90
CA ASN A 132 -9.93 -7.49 5.29
C ASN A 132 -11.14 -6.67 4.82
N LEU A 133 -12.22 -7.38 4.54
CA LEU A 133 -13.52 -6.79 4.21
C LEU A 133 -14.44 -6.92 5.43
N TYR A 134 -15.01 -5.81 5.87
CA TYR A 134 -15.94 -5.76 7.00
C TYR A 134 -17.29 -5.26 6.54
N SER A 135 -18.37 -5.83 7.04
CA SER A 135 -19.70 -5.23 6.88
C SER A 135 -19.77 -3.90 7.63
N ARG A 136 -20.67 -3.01 7.20
CA ARG A 136 -20.91 -1.74 7.88
C ARG A 136 -21.27 -1.92 9.35
N ALA A 137 -22.06 -2.94 9.68
CA ALA A 137 -22.42 -3.27 11.06
C ALA A 137 -21.18 -3.66 11.88
N GLN A 138 -20.35 -4.59 11.38
CA GLN A 138 -19.09 -4.96 12.03
C GLN A 138 -18.18 -3.75 12.26
N TRP A 139 -18.08 -2.88 11.25
CA TRP A 139 -17.26 -1.67 11.35
C TRP A 139 -17.77 -0.72 12.43
N LYS A 140 -19.06 -0.38 12.40
CA LYS A 140 -19.65 0.60 13.33
C LYS A 140 -19.71 0.07 14.76
N ASP A 141 -20.06 -1.20 14.94
CA ASP A 141 -20.35 -1.76 16.26
C ASP A 141 -19.10 -2.31 16.96
N SER A 142 -18.09 -2.74 16.21
CA SER A 142 -16.89 -3.38 16.78
C SER A 142 -15.62 -2.57 16.54
N ILE A 143 -15.36 -2.16 15.29
CA ILE A 143 -14.06 -1.59 14.93
C ILE A 143 -13.98 -0.12 15.36
N SER A 144 -14.97 0.68 15.00
CA SER A 144 -14.91 2.14 15.15
C SER A 144 -15.12 2.65 16.58
N VAL A 145 -15.55 1.79 17.51
CA VAL A 145 -15.86 2.20 18.90
C VAL A 145 -14.73 1.91 19.88
N LEU A 146 -13.73 1.13 19.47
CA LEU A 146 -12.61 0.73 20.30
C LEU A 146 -11.34 1.46 19.89
N THR A 147 -10.47 1.72 20.88
CA THR A 147 -9.16 2.30 20.64
C THR A 147 -8.18 1.25 20.11
N ASN A 148 -7.17 1.70 19.37
CA ASN A 148 -6.11 0.81 18.90
C ASN A 148 -5.38 0.04 20.03
N LYS A 149 -5.36 0.59 21.25
CA LYS A 149 -4.83 -0.09 22.45
C LYS A 149 -5.69 -1.25 22.93
N GLN A 150 -7.01 -1.18 22.75
CA GLN A 150 -7.92 -2.26 23.15
C GLN A 150 -7.85 -3.43 22.16
N TRP A 151 -7.69 -3.13 20.86
CA TRP A 151 -7.55 -4.14 19.82
C TRP A 151 -6.15 -4.77 19.75
N GLY A 152 -5.11 -4.04 20.14
CA GLY A 152 -3.72 -4.46 19.95
C GLY A 152 -3.22 -4.28 18.51
N TRP A 153 -3.98 -3.60 17.66
CA TRP A 153 -3.63 -3.24 16.30
C TRP A 153 -4.32 -1.93 15.92
N SER A 154 -3.88 -1.31 14.81
CA SER A 154 -4.40 -0.05 14.29
C SER A 154 -4.91 -0.22 12.86
N VAL A 155 -5.84 0.61 12.40
CA VAL A 155 -6.25 0.68 11.00
C VAL A 155 -5.26 1.56 10.23
N ALA A 156 -4.44 0.96 9.37
CA ALA A 156 -3.50 1.73 8.56
C ALA A 156 -4.22 2.61 7.56
N ILE A 157 -5.19 2.04 6.85
CA ILE A 157 -6.15 2.75 6.00
C ILE A 157 -7.41 1.89 5.83
N ALA A 158 -8.56 2.52 5.63
CA ALA A 158 -9.78 1.84 5.21
C ALA A 158 -10.59 2.68 4.24
N PHE A 159 -11.38 1.99 3.42
CA PHE A 159 -12.19 2.53 2.33
C PHE A 159 -13.65 2.19 2.60
N GLU A 160 -14.47 3.20 2.83
CA GLU A 160 -15.90 3.04 3.09
C GLU A 160 -16.70 3.01 1.79
N PHE A 161 -17.47 1.95 1.59
CA PHE A 161 -18.45 1.81 0.51
C PHE A 161 -19.88 1.79 1.09
N GLU A 162 -20.89 1.48 0.28
CA GLU A 162 -22.29 1.47 0.75
C GLU A 162 -22.48 0.54 1.95
N ASP A 163 -22.17 -0.74 1.78
CA ASP A 163 -22.47 -1.77 2.78
C ASP A 163 -21.23 -2.30 3.52
N HIS A 164 -20.04 -1.92 3.06
CA HIS A 164 -18.78 -2.54 3.48
C HIS A 164 -17.64 -1.53 3.67
N PHE A 165 -16.65 -1.95 4.44
CA PHE A 165 -15.36 -1.31 4.61
C PHE A 165 -14.27 -2.25 4.15
N LEU A 166 -13.48 -1.86 3.15
CA LEU A 166 -12.23 -2.52 2.84
C LEU A 166 -11.13 -1.89 3.69
N ALA A 167 -10.57 -2.62 4.65
CA ALA A 167 -9.63 -2.08 5.60
C ALA A 167 -8.33 -2.87 5.67
N PHE A 168 -7.27 -2.15 6.01
CA PHE A 168 -5.91 -2.66 6.14
C PHE A 168 -5.42 -2.50 7.58
N PRO A 169 -5.84 -3.37 8.52
CA PRO A 169 -5.28 -3.41 9.86
C PRO A 169 -3.78 -3.68 9.83
N SER A 170 -3.05 -2.96 10.69
CA SER A 170 -1.62 -3.07 10.89
C SER A 170 -1.26 -2.99 12.37
N HIS A 171 -0.30 -3.79 12.80
CA HIS A 171 0.17 -3.74 14.19
C HIS A 171 0.95 -2.45 14.50
N ASP A 172 1.72 -1.93 13.54
CA ASP A 172 2.72 -0.87 13.75
C ASP A 172 2.52 0.37 12.85
N LEU A 173 1.50 0.38 11.98
CA LEU A 173 1.26 1.41 10.97
C LEU A 173 2.43 1.62 9.98
N LEU A 174 3.32 0.63 9.87
CA LEU A 174 4.40 0.62 8.87
C LEU A 174 3.86 0.12 7.54
N VAL A 175 3.15 1.01 6.86
CA VAL A 175 2.72 0.84 5.48
C VAL A 175 3.16 2.02 4.64
N GLN A 176 3.24 1.87 3.32
CA GLN A 176 3.55 2.99 2.43
C GLN A 176 2.46 3.12 1.36
N PRO A 177 1.51 4.06 1.54
CA PRO A 177 0.45 4.34 0.58
C PRO A 177 1.00 5.19 -0.56
N VAL A 178 0.68 4.87 -1.80
CA VAL A 178 1.02 5.69 -2.97
C VAL A 178 -0.23 5.90 -3.81
N TRP A 179 -0.54 7.17 -4.05
CA TRP A 179 -1.69 7.62 -4.83
C TRP A 179 -1.23 8.18 -6.16
N TYR A 180 -1.80 7.70 -7.26
CA TYR A 180 -1.46 8.16 -8.61
C TYR A 180 -2.68 8.11 -9.53
N LEU A 181 -2.76 9.03 -10.49
CA LEU A 181 -3.86 9.05 -11.46
C LEU A 181 -3.72 7.85 -12.40
N SER A 182 -4.85 7.30 -12.83
CA SER A 182 -4.86 6.22 -13.82
C SER A 182 -4.31 6.64 -15.17
N SER A 183 -4.34 7.94 -15.49
CA SER A 183 -3.75 8.53 -16.70
C SER A 183 -2.24 8.68 -16.63
N ASP A 184 -1.66 8.66 -15.43
CA ASP A 184 -0.23 8.90 -15.23
C ASP A 184 0.57 7.61 -15.42
N SER A 185 1.88 7.77 -15.65
CA SER A 185 2.78 6.63 -15.57
C SER A 185 2.77 6.06 -14.15
N PRO A 186 2.63 4.73 -13.99
CA PRO A 186 2.63 4.09 -12.68
C PRO A 186 3.95 4.36 -11.95
N PRO A 187 3.94 4.46 -10.61
CA PRO A 187 5.17 4.59 -9.84
C PRO A 187 6.07 3.36 -10.07
N PRO A 188 7.40 3.49 -9.90
CA PRO A 188 8.34 2.39 -10.15
C PRO A 188 7.95 1.08 -9.44
N ASP A 189 7.50 1.16 -8.19
CA ASP A 189 7.12 -0.03 -7.42
C ASP A 189 5.85 -0.73 -7.93
N ALA A 190 5.04 -0.04 -8.75
CA ALA A 190 3.85 -0.61 -9.38
C ALA A 190 4.14 -1.37 -10.69
N VAL A 191 5.37 -1.28 -11.22
CA VAL A 191 5.76 -1.94 -12.48
C VAL A 191 6.76 -3.08 -12.29
N ILE A 192 7.21 -3.34 -11.06
CA ILE A 192 8.12 -4.46 -10.77
C ILE A 192 7.31 -5.76 -10.92
N PRO A 193 7.67 -6.65 -11.87
CA PRO A 193 6.97 -7.90 -12.07
C PRO A 193 7.09 -8.79 -10.85
N ASP A 194 6.05 -9.59 -10.60
CA ASP A 194 6.10 -10.59 -9.55
C ASP A 194 7.17 -11.66 -9.87
N PRO A 195 8.16 -11.89 -8.99
CA PRO A 195 9.26 -12.82 -9.26
C PRO A 195 8.84 -14.29 -9.31
N VAL A 196 7.66 -14.65 -8.79
CA VAL A 196 7.10 -16.01 -8.80
C VAL A 196 6.17 -16.19 -10.00
N PHE A 197 5.17 -15.33 -10.17
CA PHE A 197 4.13 -15.48 -11.18
C PHE A 197 4.50 -14.86 -12.53
N GLN A 198 5.43 -13.90 -12.55
CA GLN A 198 5.93 -13.22 -13.75
C GLN A 198 7.45 -13.38 -13.87
N HIS A 199 7.95 -14.56 -13.47
CA HIS A 199 9.38 -14.85 -13.31
C HIS A 199 10.25 -14.46 -14.52
N ALA A 200 9.81 -14.77 -15.74
CA ALA A 200 10.57 -14.43 -16.95
C ALA A 200 10.71 -12.91 -17.12
N SER A 201 9.62 -12.15 -16.97
CA SER A 201 9.63 -10.69 -17.06
C SER A 201 10.48 -10.06 -15.95
N PHE A 202 10.41 -10.62 -14.74
CA PHE A 202 11.25 -10.22 -13.61
C PHE A 202 12.74 -10.43 -13.94
N LEU A 203 13.13 -11.62 -14.39
CA LEU A 203 14.52 -11.92 -14.76
C LEU A 203 15.02 -11.03 -15.89
N SER A 204 14.19 -10.76 -16.91
CA SER A 204 14.54 -9.83 -17.99
C SER A 204 14.79 -8.41 -17.48
N MET A 205 13.97 -7.95 -16.51
CA MET A 205 14.16 -6.64 -15.89
C MET A 205 15.46 -6.58 -15.09
N VAL A 206 15.73 -7.61 -14.26
CA VAL A 206 16.97 -7.71 -13.47
C VAL A 206 18.19 -7.75 -14.38
N ALA A 207 18.19 -8.62 -15.40
CA ALA A 207 19.30 -8.75 -16.35
C ALA A 207 19.59 -7.43 -17.09
N SER A 208 18.53 -6.71 -17.51
CA SER A 208 18.68 -5.42 -18.19
C SER A 208 19.30 -4.36 -17.27
N GLU A 209 18.89 -4.31 -16.00
CA GLU A 209 19.46 -3.37 -15.03
C GLU A 209 20.93 -3.70 -14.70
N VAL A 210 21.26 -4.99 -14.51
CA VAL A 210 22.64 -5.45 -14.32
C VAL A 210 23.51 -5.11 -15.53
N GLY A 211 23.03 -5.36 -16.75
CA GLY A 211 23.76 -5.01 -17.98
C GLY A 211 24.10 -3.51 -18.02
N ARG A 212 23.12 -2.66 -17.73
CA ARG A 212 23.32 -1.20 -17.67
C ARG A 212 24.34 -0.79 -16.60
N LEU A 213 24.35 -1.46 -15.45
CA LEU A 213 25.35 -1.21 -14.40
C LEU A 213 26.75 -1.59 -14.87
N LEU A 214 26.90 -2.76 -15.49
CA LEU A 214 28.18 -3.25 -16.02
C LEU A 214 28.74 -2.39 -17.16
N ASP A 215 27.87 -1.85 -18.02
CA ASP A 215 28.26 -0.94 -19.09
C ASP A 215 28.72 0.43 -18.53
N SER A 216 28.15 0.87 -17.42
CA SER A 216 28.44 2.15 -16.77
C SER A 216 29.70 2.16 -15.89
N ARG A 217 30.74 1.38 -16.26
CA ARG A 217 31.96 1.03 -15.49
C ARG A 217 32.58 2.08 -14.57
N SER A 218 32.31 3.38 -14.74
CA SER A 218 32.75 4.47 -13.87
C SER A 218 32.15 4.51 -12.45
N ASN A 219 31.14 3.70 -12.12
CA ASN A 219 30.44 3.74 -10.82
C ASN A 219 30.53 2.45 -9.98
N LEU A 220 31.30 1.44 -10.40
CA LEU A 220 31.40 0.15 -9.71
C LEU A 220 32.61 0.05 -8.76
N ASP A 221 33.51 1.04 -8.72
CA ASP A 221 34.69 0.99 -7.87
C ASP A 221 34.32 0.99 -6.37
N ASP A 222 34.87 0.01 -5.65
CA ASP A 222 34.81 -0.25 -4.20
C ASP A 222 33.45 -0.57 -3.55
N ARG A 223 32.35 -0.66 -4.31
CA ARG A 223 31.05 -1.04 -3.73
C ARG A 223 30.90 -2.55 -3.56
N LEU A 224 30.52 -2.99 -2.36
CA LEU A 224 30.10 -4.37 -2.11
C LEU A 224 28.94 -4.75 -3.04
N ALA A 225 29.04 -5.89 -3.72
CA ALA A 225 28.01 -6.37 -4.66
C ALA A 225 26.62 -6.48 -3.99
N ILE A 226 26.56 -6.86 -2.71
CA ILE A 226 25.30 -6.89 -1.96
C ILE A 226 24.65 -5.51 -1.81
N LYS A 227 25.44 -4.44 -1.67
CA LYS A 227 24.92 -3.07 -1.65
C LYS A 227 24.43 -2.64 -3.03
N VAL A 228 25.08 -3.10 -4.10
CA VAL A 228 24.60 -2.84 -5.48
C VAL A 228 23.22 -3.48 -5.67
N ILE A 229 23.05 -4.71 -5.23
CA ILE A 229 21.76 -5.43 -5.29
C ILE A 229 20.67 -4.74 -4.46
N TRP A 230 21.00 -4.21 -3.28
CA TRP A 230 20.04 -3.44 -2.46
C TRP A 230 19.57 -2.14 -3.14
N ASP A 231 20.42 -1.52 -3.94
CA ASP A 231 20.10 -0.27 -4.64
C ASP A 231 19.39 -0.51 -5.99
N MET A 232 19.34 -1.75 -6.48
CA MET A 232 18.69 -2.08 -7.75
C MET A 232 17.17 -1.95 -7.63
N LYS A 233 16.57 -1.22 -8.57
CA LYS A 233 15.12 -1.00 -8.60
C LYS A 233 14.36 -2.27 -8.94
N SER A 234 14.92 -3.11 -9.81
CA SER A 234 14.35 -4.42 -10.17
C SER A 234 14.32 -5.40 -9.01
N LEU A 235 15.20 -5.22 -8.03
CA LEU A 235 15.27 -6.03 -6.80
C LEU A 235 14.73 -5.28 -5.60
N HIS A 236 13.97 -4.20 -5.81
CA HIS A 236 13.32 -3.49 -4.74
C HIS A 236 12.30 -4.46 -4.09
N GLY A 237 12.54 -4.83 -2.83
CA GLY A 237 11.83 -5.94 -2.18
C GLY A 237 12.65 -7.23 -2.02
N ALA A 238 13.91 -7.27 -2.43
CA ALA A 238 14.87 -8.23 -1.89
C ALA A 238 15.37 -7.67 -0.55
N GLY A 239 14.84 -8.21 0.55
CA GLY A 239 15.34 -7.85 1.88
C GLY A 239 16.75 -8.39 2.11
N VAL A 240 17.38 -7.97 3.22
CA VAL A 240 18.72 -8.44 3.62
C VAL A 240 18.84 -9.97 3.54
N TYR A 241 17.83 -10.69 4.02
CA TYR A 241 17.79 -12.16 3.95
C TYR A 241 17.77 -12.68 2.52
N THR A 242 16.86 -12.18 1.68
CA THR A 242 16.77 -12.60 0.26
C THR A 242 18.07 -12.32 -0.49
N SER A 243 18.71 -11.18 -0.23
CA SER A 243 20.01 -10.88 -0.85
C SER A 243 21.09 -11.86 -0.40
N LEU A 244 21.18 -12.15 0.90
CA LEU A 244 22.16 -13.13 1.42
C LEU A 244 21.95 -14.51 0.80
N GLU A 245 20.70 -14.96 0.67
CA GLU A 245 20.37 -16.22 -0.01
C GLU A 245 20.80 -16.21 -1.48
N ILE A 246 20.52 -15.13 -2.22
CA ILE A 246 20.96 -14.99 -3.62
C ILE A 246 22.49 -15.12 -3.73
N PHE A 247 23.25 -14.42 -2.90
CA PHE A 247 24.71 -14.49 -2.91
C PHE A 247 25.23 -15.85 -2.44
N GLY A 248 24.57 -16.49 -1.47
CA GLY A 248 24.93 -17.81 -1.00
C GLY A 248 24.73 -18.88 -2.07
N MET A 249 23.58 -18.86 -2.74
CA MET A 249 23.28 -19.75 -3.87
C MET A 249 24.20 -19.50 -5.06
N ALA A 250 24.63 -18.25 -5.29
CA ALA A 250 25.58 -17.90 -6.34
C ALA A 250 27.04 -18.25 -6.01
N GLY A 251 27.34 -18.73 -4.78
CA GLY A 251 28.71 -19.00 -4.34
C GLY A 251 29.58 -17.75 -4.18
N ALA A 252 28.95 -16.60 -3.93
CA ALA A 252 29.59 -15.28 -3.87
C ALA A 252 29.59 -14.66 -2.44
N LEU A 253 29.34 -15.48 -1.41
CA LEU A 253 29.59 -15.15 -0.01
C LEU A 253 31.05 -15.48 0.34
N THR A 254 31.99 -14.63 -0.08
CA THR A 254 33.41 -14.72 0.29
C THR A 254 33.94 -13.38 0.75
#